data_AF-A0A7S3MRS4-F1
#
_entry.id   AF-A0A7S3MRS4-F1
#
_cell.length_a   1.000
_cell.length_b   1.000
_cell.length_c   1.000
_cell.angle_alpha   90.00
_cell.angle_beta   90.00
_cell.angle_gamma   90.00
#
_symmetry.space_group_name_H-M   'P 1'
#
loop_
_entity.id
_entity.type
_entity.pdbx_description
1 polymer ?
#
loop_
_entity_poly.entity_id
_entity_poly.type
_entity_poly.pdbx_seq_one_letter_code
_entity_poly.pdbx_strand_id
1 'polypeptide(L)'
;HLWMVQCLADCFEKDELQMEDWLRENEHYKHFNSFLKGITPPKILVYRQPLDSQNGHSNGHSNGHRNGYTNGHYDSLPLLINFGDNYPIKAKACFFFRNTAEGSSVNTQVYNDNEVMFGEIGADPIQSLDTIVSQGFVHFVD
;
A
#
# COMPACT_ATOMS: atom_id res chain seq x y z
N HIS A 1 4.87 6.07 -12.35
CA HIS A 1 5.64 6.30 -11.12
C HIS A 1 5.21 7.57 -10.39
N LEU A 2 5.30 8.77 -10.99
CA LEU A 2 4.94 10.03 -10.32
C LEU A 2 3.51 10.03 -9.73
N TRP A 3 2.52 9.57 -10.49
CA TRP A 3 1.14 9.43 -9.98
C TRP A 3 1.03 8.50 -8.76
N MET A 4 1.75 7.38 -8.75
CA MET A 4 1.74 6.46 -7.60
C MET A 4 2.42 7.09 -6.37
N VAL A 5 3.47 7.91 -6.57
CA VAL A 5 4.11 8.67 -5.50
C VAL A 5 3.12 9.66 -4.89
N GLN A 6 2.36 10.38 -5.72
CA GLN A 6 1.32 11.30 -5.25
C GLN A 6 0.25 10.56 -4.45
N CYS A 7 -0.30 9.44 -4.96
CA CYS A 7 -1.29 8.65 -4.22
C CYS A 7 -0.76 8.15 -2.87
N LEU A 8 0.52 7.76 -2.80
CA LEU A 8 1.16 7.34 -1.55
C LEU A 8 1.35 8.53 -0.60
N ALA A 9 1.79 9.67 -1.11
CA ALA A 9 1.97 10.90 -0.34
C ALA A 9 0.64 11.34 0.29
N ASP A 10 -0.44 11.37 -0.50
CA ASP A 10 -1.79 11.69 -0.03
C ASP A 10 -2.30 10.68 1.00
N CYS A 11 -2.19 9.38 0.71
CA CYS A 11 -2.66 8.32 1.61
C CYS A 11 -1.96 8.38 2.99
N PHE A 12 -0.68 8.72 3.01
CA PHE A 12 0.12 8.71 4.23
C PHE A 12 0.42 10.10 4.78
N GLU A 13 -0.20 11.16 4.23
CA GLU A 13 -0.02 12.55 4.65
C GLU A 13 1.48 12.92 4.74
N LYS A 14 2.24 12.52 3.71
CA LYS A 14 3.67 12.81 3.57
C LYS A 14 3.91 13.79 2.43
N ASP A 15 5.04 14.47 2.48
CA ASP A 15 5.52 15.29 1.37
C ASP A 15 5.89 14.40 0.15
N GLU A 16 5.56 14.86 -1.05
CA GLU A 16 5.79 14.10 -2.30
C GLU A 16 7.28 13.80 -2.52
N LEU A 17 8.19 14.73 -2.19
CA LEU A 17 9.63 14.51 -2.34
C LEU A 17 10.12 13.43 -1.38
N GLN A 18 9.65 13.46 -0.13
CA GLN A 18 9.95 12.39 0.84
C GLN A 18 9.46 11.02 0.38
N MET A 19 8.27 10.97 -0.23
CA MET A 19 7.71 9.73 -0.76
C MET A 19 8.45 9.26 -2.01
N GLU A 20 8.88 10.19 -2.86
CA GLU A 20 9.69 9.89 -4.03
C GLU A 20 11.05 9.30 -3.63
N ASP A 21 11.73 9.93 -2.66
CA ASP A 21 13.00 9.44 -2.12
C ASP A 21 12.85 8.05 -1.52
N TRP A 22 11.80 7.82 -0.73
CA TRP A 22 11.49 6.50 -0.17
C TRP A 22 11.25 5.44 -1.27
N LEU A 23 10.50 5.78 -2.33
CA LEU A 23 10.23 4.85 -3.44
C LEU A 23 11.48 4.58 -4.29
N ARG A 24 12.45 5.51 -4.31
CA ARG A 24 13.75 5.37 -5.00
C ARG A 24 14.73 4.44 -4.28
N GLU A 25 14.49 4.11 -3.02
CA GLU A 25 15.27 3.09 -2.33
C GLU A 25 15.23 1.76 -3.10
N ASN A 26 16.38 1.09 -3.22
CA ASN A 26 16.59 0.00 -4.18
C ASN A 26 15.53 -1.11 -4.06
N GLU A 27 15.19 -1.52 -2.84
CA GLU A 27 14.21 -2.58 -2.60
C GLU A 27 12.79 -2.14 -2.92
N HIS A 28 12.38 -0.92 -2.57
CA HIS A 28 11.06 -0.40 -2.90
C HIS A 28 10.89 -0.22 -4.41
N TYR A 29 11.91 0.35 -5.06
CA TYR A 29 11.93 0.55 -6.50
C TYR A 29 11.80 -0.78 -7.25
N LYS A 30 12.49 -1.83 -6.80
CA LYS A 30 12.37 -3.20 -7.35
C LYS A 30 10.95 -3.74 -7.21
N HIS A 31 10.30 -3.59 -6.06
CA HIS A 31 8.93 -4.07 -5.87
C HIS A 31 7.94 -3.39 -6.82
N PHE A 32 7.96 -2.05 -6.87
CA PHE A 32 7.08 -1.28 -7.75
C PHE A 32 7.34 -1.55 -9.23
N ASN A 33 8.60 -1.67 -9.65
CA ASN A 33 8.92 -2.03 -11.03
C ASN A 33 8.49 -3.45 -11.38
N SER A 34 8.68 -4.42 -10.48
CA SER A 34 8.28 -5.80 -10.73
C SER A 34 6.77 -5.92 -10.82
N PHE A 35 6.05 -5.17 -9.99
CA PHE A 35 4.61 -4.97 -10.09
C PHE A 35 4.22 -4.41 -11.46
N LEU A 36 4.75 -3.24 -11.86
CA LEU A 36 4.39 -2.61 -13.14
C LEU A 36 4.77 -3.46 -14.36
N LYS A 37 5.82 -4.28 -14.29
CA LYS A 37 6.23 -5.20 -15.36
C LYS A 37 5.38 -6.46 -15.46
N GLY A 38 4.49 -6.70 -14.49
CA GLY A 38 3.65 -7.87 -14.46
C GLY A 38 4.28 -9.14 -13.93
N ILE A 39 5.43 -9.03 -13.25
CA ILE A 39 6.18 -10.18 -12.72
C ILE A 39 5.58 -10.69 -11.41
N THR A 40 4.99 -9.80 -10.61
CA THR A 40 4.40 -10.11 -9.31
C THR A 40 2.87 -10.18 -9.41
N PRO A 41 2.14 -10.58 -8.34
CA PRO A 41 0.68 -10.54 -8.34
C PRO A 41 0.12 -9.19 -8.82
N PRO A 42 -1.14 -9.15 -9.29
CA PRO A 42 -1.75 -7.93 -9.82
C PRO A 42 -2.07 -6.90 -8.73
N LYS A 43 -1.59 -7.07 -7.50
CA LYS A 43 -1.77 -6.14 -6.39
C LYS A 43 -0.45 -5.88 -5.70
N ILE A 44 -0.21 -4.65 -5.29
CA ILE A 44 0.88 -4.26 -4.37
C ILE A 44 0.26 -3.40 -3.28
N LEU A 45 0.65 -3.63 -2.04
CA LEU A 45 0.13 -2.93 -0.88
C LEU A 45 1.27 -2.19 -0.19
N VAL A 46 0.98 -0.98 0.24
CA VAL A 46 1.81 -0.20 1.15
C VAL A 46 1.01 0.05 2.41
N TYR A 47 1.60 -0.17 3.58
CA TYR A 47 0.90 -0.02 4.85
C TYR A 47 1.80 0.57 5.91
N ARG A 48 1.17 1.30 6.84
CA ARG A 48 1.84 1.93 7.97
C ARG A 48 1.39 1.25 9.24
N GLN A 49 2.18 0.31 9.74
CA GLN A 49 1.84 -0.43 10.95
C GLN A 49 3.09 -0.86 11.73
N PRO A 50 2.95 -1.22 13.01
CA PRO A 50 4.07 -1.76 13.79
C PRO A 50 4.59 -3.05 13.15
N LEU A 51 5.91 -3.21 13.16
CA LEU A 51 6.53 -4.48 12.82
C LEU A 51 6.07 -5.53 13.84
N ASP A 52 5.56 -6.65 13.35
CA ASP A 52 5.33 -7.79 14.22
C ASP A 52 6.66 -8.23 14.79
N SER A 53 6.69 -8.38 16.12
CA SER A 53 7.90 -8.64 16.91
C SER A 53 8.53 -10.02 16.64
N GLN A 54 8.24 -10.65 15.50
CA GLN A 54 8.69 -11.99 15.20
C GLN A 54 9.60 -12.18 14.00
N ASN A 55 9.79 -11.23 13.07
CA ASN A 55 10.86 -11.41 12.06
C ASN A 55 11.41 -10.09 11.56
N GLY A 56 12.46 -9.64 12.24
CA GLY A 56 13.42 -8.72 11.63
C GLY A 56 14.05 -9.39 10.41
N HIS A 57 13.68 -8.93 9.23
CA HIS A 57 14.65 -8.86 8.15
C HIS A 57 15.51 -7.62 8.41
N SER A 58 16.75 -7.91 8.76
CA SER A 58 17.78 -6.98 9.17
C SER A 58 17.95 -5.82 8.18
N ASN A 59 17.61 -4.61 8.59
CA ASN A 59 18.56 -3.49 8.54
C ASN A 59 18.19 -2.40 9.55
N GLY A 60 18.95 -2.32 10.64
CA GLY A 60 19.14 -1.10 11.42
C GLY A 60 18.06 -0.71 12.44
N HIS A 61 18.41 -0.92 13.71
CA HIS A 61 17.91 -0.27 14.94
C HIS A 61 16.73 -0.91 15.68
N SER A 62 17.14 -1.64 16.72
CA SER A 62 16.38 -2.11 17.88
C SER A 62 15.74 -0.97 18.68
N ASN A 63 14.45 -1.09 18.97
CA ASN A 63 13.96 -1.21 20.35
C ASN A 63 12.50 -1.67 20.36
N GLY A 64 12.30 -2.90 20.82
CA GLY A 64 10.98 -3.43 21.11
C GLY A 64 10.38 -2.73 22.33
N HIS A 65 9.22 -2.11 22.16
CA HIS A 65 8.29 -1.87 23.26
C HIS A 65 6.89 -2.27 22.81
N ARG A 66 6.43 -3.37 23.40
CA ARG A 66 5.04 -3.86 23.38
C ARG A 66 4.23 -2.90 24.26
N ASN A 67 3.71 -1.81 23.69
CA ASN A 67 2.83 -0.88 24.40
C ASN A 67 1.63 -0.52 23.53
N GLY A 68 0.43 -0.68 24.11
CA GLY A 68 -0.84 -0.34 23.49
C GLY A 68 -0.84 1.08 22.95
N TYR A 69 -1.32 1.23 21.72
CA TYR A 69 -1.21 2.49 20.98
C TYR A 69 -2.24 3.51 21.49
N THR A 70 -1.82 4.32 22.45
CA THR A 70 -2.49 5.58 22.79
C THR A 70 -2.17 6.62 21.72
N ASN A 71 -3.13 6.82 20.81
CA ASN A 71 -3.51 8.06 20.11
C ASN A 71 -2.47 9.22 19.98
N GLY A 72 -1.25 8.99 19.45
CA GLY A 72 -0.29 10.10 19.32
C GLY A 72 0.96 9.97 18.44
N HIS A 73 1.34 8.79 17.95
CA HIS A 73 2.61 8.63 17.20
C HIS A 73 2.52 7.71 15.97
N TYR A 74 1.37 7.69 15.30
CA TYR A 74 1.21 6.92 14.06
C TYR A 74 2.23 7.32 12.98
N ASP A 75 2.64 8.58 12.91
CA ASP A 75 3.61 9.09 11.91
C ASP A 75 5.02 8.53 12.04
N SER A 76 5.36 7.97 13.20
CA SER A 76 6.68 7.38 13.46
C SER A 76 6.80 5.91 13.02
N LEU A 77 5.69 5.28 12.63
CA LEU A 77 5.68 3.89 12.20
C LEU A 77 6.26 3.75 10.78
N PRO A 78 6.97 2.64 10.48
CA PRO A 78 7.54 2.43 9.17
C PRO A 78 6.45 2.20 8.12
N LEU A 79 6.75 2.61 6.88
CA LEU A 79 6.03 2.16 5.69
C LEU A 79 6.59 0.82 5.24
N LEU A 80 5.70 -0.12 4.93
CA LEU A 80 6.03 -1.49 4.54
C LEU A 80 5.34 -1.82 3.22
N ILE A 81 5.98 -2.65 2.39
CA ILE A 81 5.46 -3.08 1.08
C ILE A 81 5.27 -4.60 1.09
N ASN A 82 4.14 -5.09 0.60
CA ASN A 82 3.96 -6.51 0.28
C ASN A 82 2.94 -6.72 -0.86
N PHE A 83 2.66 -7.98 -1.20
CA PHE A 83 1.69 -8.34 -2.23
C PHE A 83 0.42 -9.00 -1.65
N GLY A 84 0.15 -8.80 -0.35
CA GLY A 84 -1.04 -9.29 0.36
C GLY A 84 -0.96 -10.76 0.78
N ASP A 85 0.26 -11.27 0.92
CA ASP A 85 0.61 -12.66 1.17
C ASP A 85 1.22 -12.89 2.57
N ASN A 86 1.98 -11.91 3.08
CA ASN A 86 2.85 -12.16 4.23
C ASN A 86 2.27 -11.73 5.59
N TYR A 87 1.38 -10.73 5.66
CA TYR A 87 0.90 -10.18 6.94
C TYR A 87 -0.52 -9.64 6.88
N PRO A 88 -1.33 -9.77 7.96
CA PRO A 88 -2.59 -9.08 8.07
C PRO A 88 -2.37 -7.55 8.17
N ILE A 89 -3.27 -6.80 7.55
CA ILE A 89 -3.34 -5.35 7.65
C ILE A 89 -3.96 -5.02 9.01
N LYS A 90 -3.25 -4.24 9.84
CA LYS A 90 -3.67 -3.87 11.20
C LYS A 90 -3.99 -2.39 11.35
N ALA A 91 -3.75 -1.60 10.31
CA ALA A 91 -3.85 -0.16 10.29
C ALA A 91 -4.07 0.32 8.85
N LYS A 92 -3.95 1.63 8.61
CA LYS A 92 -4.12 2.21 7.27
C LYS A 92 -3.15 1.58 6.26
N ALA A 93 -3.70 1.16 5.13
CA ALA A 93 -2.97 0.70 3.96
C ALA A 93 -3.53 1.37 2.71
N CYS A 94 -2.71 1.48 1.68
CA CYS A 94 -3.18 1.66 0.32
C CYS A 94 -2.66 0.56 -0.58
N PHE A 95 -3.35 0.37 -1.68
CA PHE A 95 -3.00 -0.63 -2.65
C PHE A 95 -3.11 -0.08 -4.05
N PHE A 96 -2.29 -0.66 -4.92
CA PHE A 96 -2.45 -0.52 -6.35
C PHE A 96 -2.81 -1.88 -6.93
N PHE A 97 -3.78 -1.90 -7.85
CA PHE A 97 -4.22 -3.10 -8.53
C PHE A 97 -4.03 -2.93 -10.05
N ARG A 98 -3.29 -3.82 -10.69
CA ARG A 98 -3.17 -3.86 -12.14
C ARG A 98 -4.42 -4.47 -12.74
N ASN A 99 -5.02 -3.73 -13.65
CA ASN A 99 -6.12 -4.18 -14.48
C ASN A 99 -5.60 -4.48 -15.91
N THR A 100 -4.43 -5.13 -15.98
CA THR A 100 -3.87 -5.70 -17.20
C THR A 100 -4.05 -7.22 -17.17
N ALA A 101 -3.95 -7.87 -18.33
CA ALA A 101 -3.92 -9.32 -18.37
C ALA A 101 -2.74 -9.86 -17.52
N GLU A 102 -2.90 -11.06 -16.97
CA GLU A 102 -1.87 -11.68 -16.14
C GLU A 102 -0.52 -11.76 -16.90
N GLY A 103 0.57 -11.46 -16.19
CA GLY A 103 1.91 -11.37 -16.79
C GLY A 103 2.16 -10.14 -17.68
N SER A 104 1.14 -9.32 -17.97
CA SER A 104 1.30 -8.15 -18.84
C SER A 104 1.73 -6.91 -18.07
N SER A 105 2.68 -6.18 -18.64
CA SER A 105 3.14 -4.90 -18.09
C SER A 105 2.09 -3.80 -18.25
N VAL A 106 2.13 -2.84 -17.32
CA VAL A 106 1.45 -1.56 -17.44
C VAL A 106 2.19 -0.68 -18.45
N ASN A 107 1.46 -0.08 -19.36
CA ASN A 107 1.94 0.93 -20.27
C ASN A 107 2.13 2.27 -19.54
N THR A 108 3.37 2.51 -19.11
CA THR A 108 3.72 3.77 -18.41
C THR A 108 3.98 4.95 -19.35
N GLN A 109 3.85 4.78 -20.67
CA GLN A 109 4.13 5.82 -21.67
C GLN A 109 2.90 6.66 -22.01
N VAL A 110 1.71 6.14 -21.70
CA VAL A 110 0.44 6.80 -21.97
C VAL A 110 -0.28 6.98 -20.64
N TYR A 111 -0.90 8.14 -20.43
CA TYR A 111 -1.75 8.34 -19.27
C TYR A 111 -2.99 7.45 -19.42
N ASN A 112 -3.06 6.37 -18.63
CA ASN A 112 -4.13 5.39 -18.70
C ASN A 112 -4.54 4.93 -17.30
N ASP A 113 -5.58 5.55 -16.77
CA ASP A 113 -6.16 5.21 -15.47
C ASP A 113 -6.82 3.82 -15.44
N ASN A 114 -6.99 3.18 -16.61
CA ASN A 114 -7.62 1.86 -16.70
C ASN A 114 -6.68 0.71 -16.38
N GLU A 115 -5.37 0.91 -16.36
CA GLU A 115 -4.40 -0.17 -16.18
C GLU A 115 -3.92 -0.34 -14.75
N VAL A 116 -3.98 0.72 -13.94
CA VAL A 116 -3.63 0.67 -12.52
C VAL A 116 -4.69 1.42 -11.73
N MET A 117 -5.40 0.69 -10.90
CA MET A 117 -6.33 1.24 -9.92
C MET A 117 -5.60 1.51 -8.61
N PHE A 118 -6.04 2.53 -7.89
CA PHE A 118 -5.60 2.84 -6.54
C PHE A 118 -6.77 2.73 -5.57
N GLY A 119 -6.49 2.27 -4.35
CA GLY A 119 -7.47 2.29 -3.28
C GLY A 119 -6.83 2.34 -1.90
N GLU A 120 -7.62 2.74 -0.91
CA GLU A 120 -7.24 2.78 0.50
C GLU A 120 -8.03 1.75 1.30
N ILE A 121 -7.39 1.20 2.33
CA ILE A 121 -7.98 0.27 3.29
C ILE A 121 -7.74 0.84 4.69
N GLY A 122 -8.82 1.05 5.43
CA GLY A 122 -8.78 1.50 6.82
C GLY A 122 -8.31 0.40 7.78
N ALA A 123 -8.18 0.75 9.07
CA ALA A 123 -7.79 -0.21 10.11
C ALA A 123 -8.80 -1.35 10.31
N ASP A 124 -10.07 -1.12 9.95
CA ASP A 124 -11.17 -2.08 10.09
C ASP A 124 -11.72 -2.50 8.71
N PRO A 125 -10.98 -3.33 7.94
CA PRO A 125 -11.31 -3.64 6.54
C PRO A 125 -12.67 -4.32 6.38
N ILE A 126 -13.12 -5.12 7.37
CA ILE A 126 -14.44 -5.78 7.34
C ILE A 126 -15.55 -4.75 7.41
N GLN A 127 -15.43 -3.76 8.30
CA GLN A 127 -16.41 -2.70 8.44
C GLN A 127 -16.42 -1.79 7.21
N SER A 128 -15.25 -1.50 6.65
CA SER A 128 -15.14 -0.78 5.37
C SER A 128 -15.84 -1.53 4.24
N LEU A 129 -15.65 -2.86 4.14
CA LEU A 129 -16.31 -3.68 3.13
C LEU A 129 -17.83 -3.72 3.30
N ASP A 130 -18.32 -3.89 4.53
CA ASP A 130 -19.75 -3.85 4.83
C ASP A 130 -20.38 -2.51 4.41
N THR A 131 -19.70 -1.39 4.71
CA THR A 131 -20.13 -0.06 4.29
C THR A 131 -20.18 0.05 2.76
N ILE A 132 -19.13 -0.41 2.06
CA ILE A 132 -19.04 -0.37 0.59
C ILE A 132 -20.17 -1.18 -0.04
N VAL A 133 -20.44 -2.39 0.46
CA VAL A 133 -21.50 -3.26 -0.08
C VAL A 133 -22.88 -2.69 0.22
N SER A 134 -23.13 -2.33 1.48
CA SER A 134 -24.44 -1.92 1.97
C SER A 134 -24.87 -0.52 1.51
N GLN A 135 -23.92 0.38 1.24
CA GLN A 135 -24.23 1.76 0.83
C GLN A 135 -23.83 2.06 -0.61
N GLY A 136 -22.72 1.50 -1.09
CA GLY A 136 -22.22 1.76 -2.43
C GLY A 136 -22.91 0.90 -3.48
N PHE A 137 -22.86 -0.42 -3.30
CA PHE A 137 -23.32 -1.37 -4.33
C PHE A 137 -24.83 -1.61 -4.34
N VAL A 138 -25.53 -1.41 -3.22
CA VAL A 138 -27.00 -1.58 -3.16
C VAL A 138 -27.71 -0.76 -4.25
N HIS A 139 -27.25 0.46 -4.51
CA HIS A 139 -27.84 1.36 -5.52
C HIS A 139 -27.49 1.02 -6.97
N PHE A 140 -26.56 0.09 -7.21
CA PHE A 140 -26.22 -0.38 -8.56
C PHE A 140 -26.91 -1.69 -8.94
N VAL A 141 -27.45 -2.40 -7.95
CA VAL A 141 -28.09 -3.72 -8.14
C VAL A 141 -29.62 -3.61 -8.14
N ASP A 142 -30.17 -2.51 -7.64
CA ASP A 142 -31.58 -2.10 -7.80
C ASP A 142 -31.82 -1.38 -9.14
#